data_AF-A0A0G4L971-F1
#
_entry.id   AF-A0A0G4L971-F1
#
_cell.length_a   1.000
_cell.length_b   1.000
_cell.length_c   1.000
_cell.angle_alpha   90.00
_cell.angle_beta   90.00
_cell.angle_gamma   90.00
#
_symmetry.space_group_name_H-M   'P 1'
#
loop_
_entity.id
_entity.type
_entity.pdbx_description
1 polymer ?
#
loop_
_entity_poly.entity_id
_entity_poly.type
_entity_poly.pdbx_seq_one_letter_code
_entity_poly.pdbx_strand_id
1 'polypeptide(L)'
;MLDFDPGWHGRRDDGFRNEMGIANANLSLVDAQISLFHAWEFLLLELSSSLPENPNVQKQMLQVAQQCLNANQSTQGPENIFVRIVEDRANLALMLLRRLVGTSPTSQDIKQILGSLFSVINAVQDPFGPESIEYHRTILKTVYVTLRLYGSADKESLNASTSGPKGSSTTLTQTILNLLDTVVAKGFRSLISLVHDSNAAVAPEDFALLTAILQACLSMPAMDQCQTQILNIMASYDAMHAATSLFSWSDKLSTNSDPIYGELSLLFLLELSTLPTLAEQMAADGLLSHLTSANITNYMRKGIISPFSDVVGAQRCYSIWAKGVLPLLLNLLTALGGTVAPEVAYVLNQFPHLLKSSVERFEAPGASRTASRDAPHYVTLLAVSEVHSLALLTKVIGALRVNNNRDIPEVDWDAASLLENIDFWLSTRKLLKERLLPLGQREVEWRGAAIDAAGDERKPDNVLEAKVVAQMEAVRDVLMEDLE
;
A
#
# COMPACT_ATOMS: atom_id res chain seq x y z
N MET A 1 -50.23 -20.24 -32.16
CA MET A 1 -51.25 -19.50 -31.38
C MET A 1 -51.32 -18.02 -31.77
N LEU A 2 -50.26 -17.41 -32.32
CA LEU A 2 -50.23 -16.00 -32.76
C LEU A 2 -50.45 -15.78 -34.28
N ASP A 3 -50.50 -16.85 -35.09
CA ASP A 3 -50.62 -16.74 -36.56
C ASP A 3 -51.91 -16.08 -37.06
N PHE A 4 -52.95 -16.00 -36.22
CA PHE A 4 -54.23 -15.38 -36.58
C PHE A 4 -54.24 -13.86 -36.37
N ASP A 5 -53.20 -13.28 -35.76
CA ASP A 5 -53.11 -11.84 -35.55
C ASP A 5 -52.52 -11.16 -36.81
N PRO A 6 -53.22 -10.21 -37.45
CA PRO A 6 -52.70 -9.47 -38.59
C PRO A 6 -51.43 -8.65 -38.28
N GLY A 7 -51.15 -8.33 -37.01
CA GLY A 7 -49.89 -7.72 -36.57
C GLY A 7 -48.70 -8.69 -36.55
N TRP A 8 -48.94 -10.00 -36.48
CA TRP A 8 -47.88 -11.02 -36.44
C TRP A 8 -47.13 -11.15 -37.77
N HIS A 9 -47.87 -11.14 -38.88
CA HIS A 9 -47.32 -11.24 -40.24
C HIS A 9 -47.00 -9.88 -40.87
N GLY A 10 -47.66 -8.80 -40.42
CA GLY A 10 -47.50 -7.47 -41.03
C GLY A 10 -48.10 -7.41 -42.44
N ARG A 11 -47.97 -6.26 -43.11
CA ARG A 11 -48.46 -6.08 -44.48
C ARG A 11 -47.36 -6.32 -45.52
N ARG A 12 -46.09 -6.27 -45.12
CA ARG A 12 -44.90 -6.42 -45.99
C ARG A 12 -43.75 -7.13 -45.27
N ASP A 13 -44.04 -8.20 -44.53
CA ASP A 13 -43.05 -8.94 -43.72
C ASP A 13 -42.36 -8.05 -42.65
N ASP A 14 -43.05 -6.96 -42.31
CA ASP A 14 -42.74 -5.97 -41.28
C ASP A 14 -43.52 -6.26 -39.98
N GLY A 15 -44.03 -7.49 -39.83
CA GLY A 15 -44.76 -7.94 -38.66
C GLY A 15 -43.86 -8.40 -37.53
N PHE A 16 -44.46 -8.56 -36.35
CA PHE A 16 -43.75 -9.00 -35.12
C PHE A 16 -42.97 -10.30 -35.28
N ARG A 17 -43.34 -11.19 -36.21
CA ARG A 17 -42.60 -12.42 -36.50
C ARG A 17 -41.17 -12.14 -37.00
N ASN A 18 -41.01 -11.17 -37.89
CA ASN A 18 -39.70 -10.83 -38.45
C ASN A 18 -38.84 -10.12 -37.40
N GLU A 19 -39.43 -9.20 -36.64
CA GLU A 19 -38.76 -8.54 -35.51
C GLU A 19 -38.30 -9.56 -34.46
N MET A 20 -39.13 -10.55 -34.13
CA MET A 20 -38.77 -11.63 -33.21
C MET A 20 -37.67 -12.52 -33.78
N GLY A 21 -37.69 -12.80 -35.08
CA GLY A 21 -36.63 -13.55 -35.76
C GLY A 21 -35.27 -12.85 -35.70
N ILE A 22 -35.26 -11.54 -35.97
CA ILE A 22 -34.06 -10.70 -35.88
C ILE A 22 -33.57 -10.62 -34.43
N ALA A 23 -34.46 -10.38 -33.47
CA ALA A 23 -34.11 -10.33 -32.05
C ALA A 23 -33.51 -11.66 -31.56
N ASN A 24 -34.08 -12.80 -31.94
CA ASN A 24 -33.57 -14.11 -31.56
C ASN A 24 -32.18 -14.40 -32.18
N ALA A 25 -31.98 -14.01 -33.45
CA ALA A 25 -30.67 -14.15 -34.11
C ALA A 25 -29.61 -13.26 -33.44
N ASN A 26 -29.95 -12.02 -33.09
CA ASN A 26 -29.07 -11.11 -32.37
C ASN A 26 -28.72 -11.64 -30.98
N LEU A 27 -29.71 -12.16 -30.23
CA LEU A 27 -29.46 -12.72 -28.90
C LEU A 27 -28.60 -13.99 -28.96
N SER A 28 -28.83 -14.85 -29.96
CA SER A 28 -27.99 -16.03 -30.21
C SER A 28 -26.55 -15.64 -30.60
N LEU A 29 -26.38 -14.54 -31.35
CA LEU A 29 -25.06 -14.02 -31.68
C LEU A 29 -24.33 -13.52 -30.43
N VAL A 30 -25.02 -12.78 -29.55
CA VAL A 30 -24.46 -12.30 -28.28
C VAL A 30 -24.05 -13.48 -27.40
N ASP A 31 -24.90 -14.50 -27.26
CA ASP A 31 -24.60 -15.70 -26.48
C ASP A 31 -23.40 -16.49 -27.04
N ALA A 32 -23.31 -16.62 -28.36
CA ALA A 32 -22.16 -17.23 -29.03
C ALA A 32 -20.86 -16.44 -28.80
N GLN A 33 -20.93 -15.10 -28.81
CA GLN A 33 -19.78 -14.23 -28.53
C GLN A 33 -19.31 -14.35 -27.07
N ILE A 34 -20.23 -14.44 -26.11
CA ILE A 34 -19.91 -14.66 -24.69
C ILE A 34 -19.26 -16.03 -24.49
N SER A 35 -19.84 -17.07 -25.09
CA SER A 35 -19.28 -18.42 -25.03
C SER A 35 -17.86 -18.49 -25.63
N LEU A 36 -17.64 -17.80 -26.75
CA LEU A 36 -16.32 -17.68 -27.36
C LEU A 36 -15.33 -16.93 -26.47
N PHE A 37 -15.77 -15.85 -25.81
CA PHE A 37 -14.95 -15.11 -24.86
C PHE A 37 -14.47 -16.00 -23.71
N HIS A 38 -15.35 -16.76 -23.07
CA HIS A 38 -14.96 -17.65 -21.97
C HIS A 38 -14.06 -18.81 -22.42
N ALA A 39 -14.26 -19.33 -23.64
CA ALA A 39 -13.35 -20.33 -24.21
C ALA A 39 -11.93 -19.76 -24.41
N TRP A 40 -11.82 -18.51 -24.88
CA TRP A 40 -10.54 -17.81 -25.02
C TRP A 40 -9.90 -17.47 -23.66
N GLU A 41 -10.69 -17.01 -22.71
CA GLU A 41 -10.25 -16.77 -21.33
C GLU A 41 -9.62 -18.03 -20.74
N PHE A 42 -10.31 -19.17 -20.79
CA PHE A 42 -9.80 -20.44 -20.29
C PHE A 42 -8.50 -20.84 -20.99
N LEU A 43 -8.47 -20.79 -22.33
CA LEU A 43 -7.28 -21.15 -23.11
C LEU A 43 -6.06 -20.29 -22.73
N LEU A 44 -6.22 -18.97 -22.59
CA LEU A 44 -5.12 -18.07 -22.26
C LEU A 44 -4.62 -18.28 -20.82
N LEU A 45 -5.53 -18.58 -19.89
CA LEU A 45 -5.16 -18.93 -18.53
C LEU A 45 -4.42 -20.28 -18.47
N GLU A 46 -4.79 -21.28 -19.26
CA GLU A 46 -4.05 -22.55 -19.30
C GLU A 46 -2.71 -22.44 -20.04
N LEU A 47 -2.63 -21.64 -21.10
CA LEU A 47 -1.37 -21.41 -21.80
C LEU A 47 -0.37 -20.65 -20.92
N SER A 48 -0.83 -19.68 -20.14
CA SER A 48 0.05 -18.91 -19.26
C SER A 48 0.50 -19.68 -18.02
N SER A 49 -0.26 -20.68 -17.54
CA SER A 49 0.20 -21.59 -16.49
C SER A 49 1.19 -22.63 -17.04
N SER A 50 0.97 -23.11 -18.27
CA SER A 50 1.78 -24.16 -18.89
C SER A 50 3.09 -23.64 -19.50
N LEU A 51 3.10 -22.37 -19.96
CA LEU A 51 4.22 -21.74 -20.67
C LEU A 51 4.53 -20.34 -20.13
N PRO A 52 4.87 -20.19 -18.84
CA PRO A 52 5.03 -18.87 -18.20
C PRO A 52 6.20 -18.05 -18.78
N GLU A 53 7.26 -18.71 -19.22
CA GLU A 53 8.48 -18.06 -19.74
C GLU A 53 8.45 -17.79 -21.25
N ASN A 54 7.35 -18.15 -21.94
CA ASN A 54 7.29 -17.99 -23.40
C ASN A 54 7.00 -16.52 -23.76
N PRO A 55 7.93 -15.81 -24.45
CA PRO A 55 7.77 -14.38 -24.75
C PRO A 55 6.59 -14.09 -25.67
N ASN A 56 6.21 -15.03 -26.55
CA ASN A 56 5.05 -14.85 -27.43
C ASN A 56 3.74 -14.90 -26.64
N VAL A 57 3.64 -15.81 -25.66
CA VAL A 57 2.48 -15.90 -24.76
C VAL A 57 2.38 -14.63 -23.95
N GLN A 58 3.49 -14.15 -23.38
CA GLN A 58 3.52 -12.90 -22.61
C GLN A 58 3.05 -11.68 -23.44
N LYS A 59 3.52 -11.58 -24.70
CA LYS A 59 3.08 -10.51 -25.62
C LYS A 59 1.59 -10.61 -25.95
N GLN A 60 1.08 -11.81 -26.19
CA GLN A 60 -0.35 -12.02 -26.44
C GLN A 60 -1.19 -11.67 -25.22
N MET A 61 -0.73 -12.00 -24.00
CA MET A 61 -1.40 -11.65 -22.76
C MET A 61 -1.52 -10.12 -22.58
N LEU A 62 -0.44 -9.37 -22.86
CA LEU A 62 -0.48 -7.90 -22.84
C LEU A 62 -1.48 -7.34 -23.86
N GLN A 63 -1.45 -7.87 -25.08
CA GLN A 63 -2.34 -7.43 -26.16
C GLN A 63 -3.81 -7.70 -25.83
N VAL A 64 -4.13 -8.89 -25.31
CA VAL A 64 -5.50 -9.24 -24.92
C VAL A 64 -5.96 -8.38 -23.75
N ALA A 65 -5.13 -8.18 -22.73
CA ALA A 65 -5.45 -7.29 -21.61
C ALA A 65 -5.76 -5.86 -22.10
N GLN A 66 -4.94 -5.33 -23.00
CA GLN A 66 -5.16 -4.01 -23.60
C GLN A 66 -6.46 -3.95 -24.41
N GLN A 67 -6.76 -4.98 -25.21
CA GLN A 67 -8.01 -5.04 -25.99
C GLN A 67 -9.25 -5.12 -25.09
N CYS A 68 -9.20 -5.90 -24.01
CA CYS A 68 -10.26 -5.95 -23.00
C CYS A 68 -10.51 -4.57 -22.39
N LEU A 69 -9.46 -3.85 -22.01
CA LEU A 69 -9.56 -2.50 -21.43
C LEU A 69 -10.09 -1.47 -22.45
N ASN A 70 -9.62 -1.51 -23.68
CA ASN A 70 -10.11 -0.62 -24.75
C ASN A 70 -11.60 -0.86 -25.05
N ALA A 71 -12.05 -2.12 -25.06
CA ALA A 71 -13.45 -2.46 -25.26
C ALA A 71 -14.38 -2.01 -24.11
N ASN A 72 -13.78 -1.72 -22.94
CA ASN A 72 -14.49 -1.20 -21.77
C ASN A 72 -14.54 0.34 -21.74
N GLN A 73 -13.88 1.05 -22.67
CA GLN A 73 -13.95 2.52 -22.75
C GLN A 73 -15.25 3.03 -23.36
N SER A 74 -15.88 2.23 -24.24
CA SER A 74 -17.17 2.58 -24.83
C SER A 74 -18.30 2.26 -23.86
N THR A 75 -19.23 3.20 -23.66
CA THR A 75 -20.49 2.97 -22.93
C THR A 75 -21.25 1.84 -23.60
N GLN A 76 -21.23 0.65 -23.00
CA GLN A 76 -22.08 -0.45 -23.42
C GLN A 76 -23.49 -0.20 -22.85
N GLY A 77 -24.54 -0.69 -23.53
CA GLY A 77 -25.92 -0.46 -23.12
C GLY A 77 -26.20 -0.98 -21.70
N PRO A 78 -27.25 -0.49 -21.02
CA PRO A 78 -27.53 -0.79 -19.60
C PRO A 78 -28.03 -2.22 -19.36
N GLU A 79 -28.03 -3.08 -20.37
CA GLU A 79 -28.52 -4.45 -20.23
C GLU A 79 -27.54 -5.29 -19.41
N ASN A 80 -28.05 -6.07 -18.46
CA ASN A 80 -27.26 -6.89 -17.52
C ASN A 80 -26.19 -7.77 -18.19
N ILE A 81 -26.44 -8.20 -19.43
CA ILE A 81 -25.50 -9.00 -20.23
C ILE A 81 -24.23 -8.19 -20.51
N PHE A 82 -24.35 -6.91 -20.85
CA PHE A 82 -23.20 -6.04 -21.12
C PHE A 82 -22.43 -5.68 -19.85
N VAL A 83 -23.13 -5.48 -18.73
CA VAL A 83 -22.49 -5.24 -17.41
C VAL A 83 -21.57 -6.41 -17.04
N ARG A 84 -22.09 -7.64 -17.13
CA ARG A 84 -21.31 -8.85 -16.83
C ARG A 84 -20.08 -9.01 -17.74
N ILE A 85 -20.24 -8.75 -19.04
CA ILE A 85 -19.12 -8.83 -20.00
C ILE A 85 -18.04 -7.79 -19.67
N VAL A 86 -18.42 -6.58 -19.28
CA VAL A 86 -17.47 -5.52 -18.90
C VAL A 86 -16.65 -5.93 -17.67
N GLU A 87 -17.29 -6.53 -16.68
CA GLU A 87 -16.65 -7.09 -15.49
C GLU A 87 -15.71 -8.26 -15.83
N ASP A 88 -16.18 -9.23 -16.62
CA ASP A 88 -15.39 -10.39 -17.04
C ASP A 88 -14.14 -9.96 -17.81
N ARG A 89 -14.25 -8.98 -18.70
CA ARG A 89 -13.10 -8.39 -19.42
C ARG A 89 -12.11 -7.72 -18.47
N ALA A 90 -12.58 -7.00 -17.45
CA ALA A 90 -11.71 -6.38 -16.46
C ALA A 90 -11.00 -7.42 -15.58
N ASN A 91 -11.71 -8.47 -15.17
CA ASN A 91 -11.16 -9.59 -14.42
C ASN A 91 -10.10 -10.34 -15.23
N LEU A 92 -10.37 -10.64 -16.51
CA LEU A 92 -9.40 -11.26 -17.40
C LEU A 92 -8.14 -10.39 -17.55
N ALA A 93 -8.30 -9.08 -17.81
CA ALA A 93 -7.17 -8.16 -17.92
C ALA A 93 -6.32 -8.15 -16.63
N LEU A 94 -6.95 -8.11 -15.45
CA LEU A 94 -6.27 -8.19 -14.17
C LEU A 94 -5.50 -9.52 -14.01
N MET A 95 -6.13 -10.66 -14.31
CA MET A 95 -5.50 -11.98 -14.19
C MET A 95 -4.28 -12.13 -15.11
N LEU A 96 -4.40 -11.71 -16.37
CA LEU A 96 -3.31 -11.76 -17.33
C LEU A 96 -2.14 -10.87 -16.88
N LEU A 97 -2.41 -9.63 -16.45
CA LEU A 97 -1.38 -8.71 -15.97
C LEU A 97 -0.69 -9.20 -14.69
N ARG A 98 -1.43 -9.82 -13.76
CA ARG A 98 -0.86 -10.40 -12.54
C ARG A 98 0.13 -11.52 -12.86
N ARG A 99 -0.14 -12.35 -13.86
CA ARG A 99 0.75 -13.44 -14.27
C ARG A 99 2.02 -12.94 -14.95
N LEU A 100 2.04 -11.69 -15.42
CA LEU A 100 3.23 -11.05 -15.97
C LEU A 100 4.12 -10.41 -14.90
N VAL A 101 3.71 -10.42 -13.63
CA VAL A 101 4.53 -9.87 -12.54
C VAL A 101 5.81 -10.69 -12.40
N GLY A 102 6.96 -10.03 -12.60
CA GLY A 102 8.28 -10.67 -12.64
C GLY A 102 8.83 -10.85 -14.05
N THR A 103 8.03 -10.59 -15.08
CA THR A 103 8.50 -10.41 -16.46
C THR A 103 8.84 -8.93 -16.70
N SER A 104 9.73 -8.62 -17.63
CA SER A 104 10.07 -7.26 -18.04
C SER A 104 9.41 -6.87 -19.36
N PRO A 105 8.11 -6.51 -19.35
CA PRO A 105 7.45 -5.99 -20.53
C PRO A 105 8.06 -4.66 -20.97
N THR A 106 7.87 -4.28 -22.23
CA THR A 106 8.46 -3.02 -22.73
C THR A 106 7.79 -1.81 -22.09
N SER A 107 8.56 -0.74 -21.87
CA SER A 107 8.05 0.54 -21.33
C SER A 107 6.90 1.12 -22.18
N GLN A 108 6.87 0.83 -23.49
CA GLN A 108 5.81 1.28 -24.39
C GLN A 108 4.49 0.54 -24.14
N ASP A 109 4.53 -0.78 -23.95
CA ASP A 109 3.33 -1.60 -23.69
C ASP A 109 2.66 -1.14 -22.39
N ILE A 110 3.46 -0.91 -21.35
CA ILE A 110 2.94 -0.44 -20.06
C ILE A 110 2.28 0.94 -20.19
N LYS A 111 2.88 1.89 -20.92
CA LYS A 111 2.28 3.21 -21.16
C LYS A 111 0.92 3.11 -21.85
N GLN A 112 0.80 2.23 -22.83
CA GLN A 112 -0.47 2.04 -23.55
C GLN A 112 -1.55 1.46 -22.64
N ILE A 113 -1.20 0.46 -21.82
CA ILE A 113 -2.12 -0.13 -20.85
C ILE A 113 -2.55 0.90 -19.81
N LEU A 114 -1.61 1.70 -19.28
CA LEU A 114 -1.91 2.74 -18.31
C LEU A 114 -2.82 3.84 -18.89
N GLY A 115 -2.59 4.25 -20.15
CA GLY A 115 -3.48 5.18 -20.85
C GLY A 115 -4.89 4.60 -21.07
N SER A 116 -4.97 3.29 -21.35
CA SER A 116 -6.24 2.59 -21.51
C SER A 116 -7.01 2.52 -20.18
N LEU A 117 -6.32 2.20 -19.08
CA LEU A 117 -6.88 2.18 -17.72
C LEU A 117 -7.37 3.57 -17.30
N PHE A 118 -6.58 4.61 -17.54
CA PHE A 118 -6.97 5.99 -17.20
C PHE A 118 -8.24 6.41 -17.95
N SER A 119 -8.38 6.02 -19.22
CA SER A 119 -9.60 6.28 -20.00
C SER A 119 -10.82 5.54 -19.43
N VAL A 120 -10.65 4.27 -19.03
CA VAL A 120 -11.72 3.48 -18.38
C VAL A 120 -12.14 4.12 -17.05
N ILE A 121 -11.19 4.54 -16.22
CA ILE A 121 -11.47 5.19 -14.93
C ILE A 121 -12.30 6.46 -15.11
N ASN A 122 -11.93 7.30 -16.08
CA ASN A 122 -12.65 8.55 -16.34
C ASN A 122 -14.04 8.34 -16.96
N ALA A 123 -14.31 7.16 -17.54
CA ALA A 123 -15.63 6.83 -18.08
C ALA A 123 -16.64 6.48 -16.97
N VAL A 124 -16.19 6.08 -15.78
CA VAL A 124 -17.06 5.72 -14.65
C VAL A 124 -17.54 7.01 -13.95
N GLN A 125 -18.84 7.27 -13.98
CA GLN A 125 -19.43 8.49 -13.41
C GLN A 125 -19.44 8.48 -11.87
N ASP A 126 -19.92 7.40 -11.27
CA ASP A 126 -19.94 7.20 -9.82
C ASP A 126 -19.09 5.96 -9.47
N PRO A 127 -17.80 6.11 -9.15
CA PRO A 127 -16.89 4.98 -8.93
C PRO A 127 -17.11 4.22 -7.62
N PHE A 128 -17.73 4.85 -6.62
CA PHE A 128 -17.97 4.26 -5.29
C PHE A 128 -19.45 3.96 -5.04
N GLY A 129 -20.28 4.08 -6.07
CA GLY A 129 -21.68 3.67 -6.04
C GLY A 129 -21.85 2.15 -5.86
N PRO A 130 -23.00 1.70 -5.34
CA PRO A 130 -23.22 0.29 -5.01
C PRO A 130 -23.14 -0.64 -6.23
N GLU A 131 -23.49 -0.15 -7.42
CA GLU A 131 -23.48 -0.94 -8.66
C GLU A 131 -22.10 -1.01 -9.33
N SER A 132 -21.21 -0.07 -9.04
CA SER A 132 -19.95 0.15 -9.77
C SER A 132 -18.71 -0.12 -8.92
N ILE A 133 -18.84 -0.19 -7.60
CA ILE A 133 -17.70 -0.28 -6.67
C ILE A 133 -16.86 -1.55 -6.89
N GLU A 134 -17.48 -2.70 -7.15
CA GLU A 134 -16.76 -3.95 -7.38
C GLU A 134 -15.94 -3.88 -8.68
N TYR A 135 -16.56 -3.38 -9.75
CA TYR A 135 -15.89 -3.10 -11.00
C TYR A 135 -14.73 -2.11 -10.81
N HIS A 136 -14.97 -1.00 -10.10
CA HIS A 136 -13.96 0.02 -9.84
C HIS A 136 -12.77 -0.55 -9.05
N ARG A 137 -13.03 -1.37 -8.01
CA ARG A 137 -11.99 -2.10 -7.26
C ARG A 137 -11.13 -2.96 -8.17
N THR A 138 -11.72 -3.67 -9.14
CA THR A 138 -10.98 -4.47 -10.12
C THR A 138 -10.10 -3.60 -11.01
N ILE A 139 -10.60 -2.47 -11.49
CA ILE A 139 -9.81 -1.51 -12.28
C ILE A 139 -8.65 -0.92 -11.46
N LEU A 140 -8.88 -0.50 -10.21
CA LEU A 140 -7.84 0.01 -9.32
C LEU A 140 -6.76 -1.05 -9.01
N LYS A 141 -7.16 -2.30 -8.75
CA LYS A 141 -6.22 -3.43 -8.61
C LYS A 141 -5.40 -3.62 -9.88
N THR A 142 -5.99 -3.39 -11.05
CA THR A 142 -5.31 -3.50 -12.35
C THR A 142 -4.29 -2.39 -12.51
N VAL A 143 -4.63 -1.13 -12.18
CA VAL A 143 -3.69 0.00 -12.12
C VAL A 143 -2.50 -0.32 -11.23
N TYR A 144 -2.76 -0.78 -10.00
CA TYR A 144 -1.69 -1.13 -9.07
C TYR A 144 -0.73 -2.18 -9.63
N VAL A 145 -1.26 -3.25 -10.24
CA VAL A 145 -0.44 -4.30 -10.88
C VAL A 145 0.36 -3.74 -12.05
N THR A 146 -0.26 -2.92 -12.92
CA THR A 146 0.42 -2.26 -14.04
C THR A 146 1.56 -1.34 -13.60
N LEU A 147 1.37 -0.58 -12.52
CA LEU A 147 2.44 0.24 -11.93
C LEU A 147 3.57 -0.62 -11.38
N ARG A 148 3.27 -1.73 -10.69
CA ARG A 148 4.30 -2.67 -10.21
C ARG A 148 5.09 -3.31 -11.35
N LEU A 149 4.44 -3.66 -12.46
CA LEU A 149 5.12 -4.17 -13.67
C LEU A 149 6.14 -3.19 -14.21
N TYR A 150 5.81 -1.89 -14.23
CA TYR A 150 6.76 -0.85 -14.64
C TYR A 150 7.98 -0.79 -13.73
N GLY A 151 7.76 -0.78 -12.41
CA GLY A 151 8.84 -0.71 -11.43
C GLY A 151 9.83 -1.89 -11.51
N SER A 152 9.39 -3.06 -11.98
CA SER A 152 10.27 -4.21 -12.23
C SER A 152 11.02 -4.10 -13.57
N ALA A 153 10.35 -3.67 -14.64
CA ALA A 153 10.96 -3.53 -15.97
C ALA A 153 12.11 -2.50 -15.99
N ASP A 154 11.97 -1.41 -15.23
CA ASP A 154 12.99 -0.36 -15.18
C ASP A 154 14.27 -0.82 -14.45
N LYS A 155 14.13 -1.61 -13.38
CA LYS A 155 15.25 -2.16 -12.59
C LYS A 155 16.13 -3.13 -13.39
N GLU A 156 15.55 -3.95 -14.26
CA GLU A 156 16.33 -4.82 -15.16
C GLU A 156 17.05 -4.02 -16.25
N SER A 157 16.43 -2.95 -16.75
CA SER A 157 17.02 -2.09 -17.77
C SER A 157 18.23 -1.29 -17.26
N LEU A 158 18.25 -0.95 -15.97
CA LEU A 158 19.37 -0.31 -15.27
C LEU A 158 20.58 -1.25 -15.11
N ASN A 159 20.34 -2.56 -14.95
CA ASN A 159 21.40 -3.56 -14.81
C ASN A 159 22.03 -3.98 -16.15
N ALA A 160 21.42 -3.66 -17.28
CA ALA A 160 21.75 -4.25 -18.58
C ALA A 160 22.52 -3.34 -19.58
N SER A 161 22.77 -2.05 -19.34
CA SER A 161 23.61 -1.28 -20.29
C SER A 161 24.12 0.11 -19.84
N THR A 162 25.43 0.28 -20.03
CA THR A 162 26.22 1.51 -20.19
C THR A 162 25.79 2.36 -21.41
N SER A 163 24.62 3.01 -21.37
CA SER A 163 24.30 4.04 -22.39
C SER A 163 23.28 5.10 -21.95
N GLY A 164 23.79 6.30 -21.64
CA GLY A 164 23.10 7.60 -21.72
C GLY A 164 21.92 7.87 -20.77
N PRO A 165 21.58 9.15 -20.53
CA PRO A 165 20.39 9.50 -19.75
C PRO A 165 19.15 9.20 -20.60
N LYS A 166 18.59 8.00 -20.48
CA LYS A 166 17.29 7.67 -21.06
C LYS A 166 16.24 8.51 -20.34
N GLY A 167 15.83 9.61 -20.99
CA GLY A 167 14.86 10.54 -20.44
C GLY A 167 13.60 9.81 -19.97
N SER A 168 13.19 10.09 -18.73
CA SER A 168 11.84 9.78 -18.27
C SER A 168 10.86 10.29 -19.34
N SER A 169 9.99 9.42 -19.80
CA SER A 169 8.99 9.79 -20.80
C SER A 169 8.06 10.80 -20.14
N THR A 170 8.17 12.08 -20.51
CA THR A 170 7.34 13.18 -19.99
C THR A 170 5.85 12.85 -20.03
N THR A 171 5.42 12.12 -21.06
CA THR A 171 4.05 11.58 -21.20
C THR A 171 3.66 10.59 -20.11
N LEU A 172 4.56 9.71 -19.66
CA LEU A 172 4.29 8.76 -18.59
C LEU A 172 4.23 9.47 -17.23
N THR A 173 5.17 10.38 -16.97
CA THR A 173 5.14 11.25 -15.79
C THR A 173 3.80 11.98 -15.71
N GLN A 174 3.31 12.54 -16.81
CA GLN A 174 2.01 13.19 -16.84
C GLN A 174 0.85 12.24 -16.56
N THR A 175 0.87 11.02 -17.11
CA THR A 175 -0.16 10.01 -16.80
C THR A 175 -0.15 9.64 -15.31
N ILE A 176 1.02 9.52 -14.69
CA ILE A 176 1.16 9.24 -13.25
C ILE A 176 0.60 10.41 -12.42
N LEU A 177 0.90 11.65 -12.79
CA LEU A 177 0.35 12.84 -12.12
C LEU A 177 -1.18 12.89 -12.24
N ASN A 178 -1.73 12.54 -13.40
CA ASN A 178 -3.18 12.46 -13.59
C ASN A 178 -3.82 11.34 -12.74
N LEU A 179 -3.11 10.23 -12.51
CA LEU A 179 -3.57 9.19 -11.58
C LEU A 179 -3.54 9.67 -10.12
N LEU A 180 -2.49 10.41 -9.73
CA LEU A 180 -2.43 11.02 -8.41
C LEU A 180 -3.60 12.00 -8.19
N ASP A 181 -3.99 12.74 -9.22
CA ASP A 181 -5.12 13.68 -9.17
C ASP A 181 -6.48 12.97 -9.08
N THR A 182 -6.85 12.21 -10.11
CA THR A 182 -8.20 11.65 -10.23
C THR A 182 -8.42 10.43 -9.34
N VAL A 183 -7.42 9.57 -9.20
CA VAL A 183 -7.57 8.29 -8.47
C VAL A 183 -7.21 8.45 -7.01
N VAL A 184 -6.04 9.01 -6.72
CA VAL A 184 -5.54 9.06 -5.34
C VAL A 184 -6.18 10.22 -4.58
N ALA A 185 -5.94 11.47 -4.96
CA ALA A 185 -6.37 12.63 -4.18
C ALA A 185 -7.91 12.77 -4.15
N LYS A 186 -8.54 12.79 -5.33
CA LYS A 186 -10.00 12.85 -5.44
C LYS A 186 -10.68 11.60 -4.88
N GLY A 187 -10.14 10.41 -5.17
CA GLY A 187 -10.69 9.14 -4.69
C GLY A 187 -10.65 9.04 -3.16
N PHE A 188 -9.50 9.37 -2.56
CA PHE A 188 -9.33 9.33 -1.10
C PHE A 188 -10.28 10.33 -0.40
N ARG A 189 -10.42 11.55 -0.95
CA ARG A 189 -11.38 12.54 -0.44
C ARG A 189 -12.83 12.06 -0.52
N SER A 190 -13.18 11.37 -1.60
CA SER A 190 -14.52 10.80 -1.83
C SER A 190 -14.81 9.65 -0.86
N LEU A 191 -13.84 8.75 -0.64
CA LEU A 191 -13.96 7.69 0.34
C LEU A 191 -14.19 8.24 1.75
N ILE A 192 -13.45 9.28 2.16
CA ILE A 192 -13.65 9.90 3.49
C ILE A 192 -15.07 10.44 3.64
N SER A 193 -15.63 11.10 2.62
CA SER A 193 -17.03 11.56 2.70
C SER A 193 -18.03 10.41 2.82
N LEU A 194 -17.75 9.27 2.20
CA LEU A 194 -18.64 8.11 2.18
C LEU A 194 -18.50 7.22 3.43
N VAL A 195 -17.34 7.19 4.09
CA VAL A 195 -17.13 6.39 5.32
C VAL A 195 -18.07 6.81 6.46
N HIS A 196 -18.53 8.06 6.46
CA HIS A 196 -19.51 8.52 7.44
C HIS A 196 -20.95 8.12 7.11
N ASP A 197 -21.21 7.61 5.91
CA ASP A 197 -22.52 7.11 5.48
C ASP A 197 -22.62 5.61 5.71
N SER A 198 -23.53 5.20 6.61
CA SER A 198 -23.76 3.79 6.94
C SER A 198 -24.27 2.93 5.77
N ASN A 199 -24.77 3.57 4.70
CA ASN A 199 -25.29 2.88 3.52
C ASN A 199 -24.24 2.75 2.39
N ALA A 200 -23.06 3.33 2.55
CA ALA A 200 -22.01 3.23 1.54
C ALA A 200 -21.40 1.82 1.52
N ALA A 201 -21.15 1.28 0.32
CA ALA A 201 -20.50 -0.02 0.12
C ALA A 201 -18.96 0.01 0.32
N VAL A 202 -18.44 1.14 0.82
CA VAL A 202 -17.00 1.41 0.98
C VAL A 202 -16.44 0.57 2.12
N ALA A 203 -15.26 0.01 1.88
CA ALA A 203 -14.56 -0.83 2.84
C ALA A 203 -13.16 -0.28 3.17
N PRO A 204 -12.57 -0.61 4.33
CA PRO A 204 -11.22 -0.17 4.69
C PRO A 204 -10.15 -0.58 3.65
N GLU A 205 -10.35 -1.68 2.94
CA GLU A 205 -9.46 -2.15 1.88
C GLU A 205 -9.37 -1.18 0.70
N ASP A 206 -10.40 -0.36 0.48
CA ASP A 206 -10.42 0.64 -0.60
C ASP A 206 -9.39 1.75 -0.31
N PHE A 207 -9.26 2.16 0.96
CA PHE A 207 -8.21 3.08 1.40
C PHE A 207 -6.82 2.47 1.24
N ALA A 208 -6.66 1.21 1.65
CA ALA A 208 -5.39 0.50 1.51
C ALA A 208 -4.96 0.40 0.03
N LEU A 209 -5.92 0.18 -0.87
CA LEU A 209 -5.66 0.13 -2.31
C LEU A 209 -5.23 1.48 -2.88
N LEU A 210 -5.87 2.59 -2.48
CA LEU A 210 -5.45 3.93 -2.88
C LEU A 210 -4.06 4.29 -2.34
N THR A 211 -3.76 3.95 -1.08
CA THR A 211 -2.42 4.13 -0.51
C THR A 211 -1.37 3.28 -1.24
N ALA A 212 -1.71 2.04 -1.63
CA ALA A 212 -0.81 1.20 -2.42
C ALA A 212 -0.56 1.75 -3.83
N ILE A 213 -1.57 2.36 -4.46
CA ILE A 213 -1.42 3.06 -5.74
C ILE A 213 -0.55 4.31 -5.56
N LEU A 214 -0.77 5.11 -4.51
CA LEU A 214 0.08 6.25 -4.16
C LEU A 214 1.55 5.83 -4.06
N GLN A 215 1.84 4.82 -3.23
CA GLN A 215 3.20 4.30 -3.07
C GLN A 215 3.81 3.86 -4.40
N ALA A 216 3.02 3.15 -5.23
CA ALA A 216 3.48 2.69 -6.53
C ALA A 216 3.75 3.86 -7.49
N CYS A 217 2.95 4.93 -7.44
CA CYS A 217 3.17 6.16 -8.20
C CYS A 217 4.43 6.89 -7.72
N LEU A 218 4.61 7.07 -6.42
CA LEU A 218 5.77 7.79 -5.84
C LEU A 218 7.10 7.04 -6.06
N SER A 219 7.05 5.70 -6.15
CA SER A 219 8.23 4.87 -6.44
C SER A 219 8.74 5.00 -7.89
N MET A 220 8.08 5.80 -8.75
CA MET A 220 8.44 5.94 -10.16
C MET A 220 9.61 6.91 -10.34
N PRO A 221 10.53 6.63 -11.29
CA PRO A 221 11.61 7.53 -11.62
C PRO A 221 11.08 8.92 -12.00
N ALA A 222 11.81 9.97 -11.57
CA ALA A 222 11.50 11.38 -11.81
C ALA A 222 10.32 11.99 -11.04
N MET A 223 9.65 11.25 -10.13
CA MET A 223 8.61 11.87 -9.28
C MET A 223 9.18 12.87 -8.27
N ASP A 224 10.44 12.70 -7.87
CA ASP A 224 11.14 13.65 -7.00
C ASP A 224 11.23 15.06 -7.62
N GLN A 225 11.22 15.16 -8.95
CA GLN A 225 11.25 16.46 -9.65
C GLN A 225 9.87 17.12 -9.73
N CYS A 226 8.80 16.38 -9.46
CA CYS A 226 7.41 16.82 -9.55
C CYS A 226 6.78 17.09 -8.19
N GLN A 227 7.55 17.17 -7.09
CA GLN A 227 7.03 17.34 -5.72
C GLN A 227 6.06 18.52 -5.58
N THR A 228 6.36 19.69 -6.18
CA THR A 228 5.46 20.85 -6.15
C THR A 228 4.14 20.59 -6.86
N GLN A 229 4.15 19.85 -7.97
CA GLN A 229 2.92 19.49 -8.68
C GLN A 229 2.09 18.49 -7.86
N ILE A 230 2.75 17.51 -7.23
CA ILE A 230 2.09 16.55 -6.33
C ILE A 230 1.48 17.30 -5.14
N LEU A 231 2.19 18.26 -4.55
CA LEU A 231 1.67 19.11 -3.48
C LEU A 231 0.40 19.86 -3.92
N ASN A 232 0.43 20.50 -5.10
CA ASN A 232 -0.72 21.23 -5.63
C ASN A 232 -1.93 20.32 -5.88
N ILE A 233 -1.70 19.09 -6.37
CA ILE A 233 -2.73 18.07 -6.55
C ILE A 233 -3.33 17.66 -5.19
N MET A 234 -2.50 17.40 -4.18
CA MET A 234 -3.01 16.99 -2.87
C MET A 234 -3.76 18.13 -2.18
N ALA A 235 -3.29 19.38 -2.36
CA ALA A 235 -3.93 20.57 -1.84
C ALA A 235 -5.28 20.88 -2.51
N SER A 236 -5.44 20.62 -3.81
CA SER A 236 -6.70 20.92 -4.53
C SER A 236 -7.91 20.13 -3.99
N TYR A 237 -7.66 18.95 -3.42
CA TYR A 237 -8.68 18.10 -2.78
C TYR A 237 -8.61 18.07 -1.25
N ASP A 238 -7.76 18.91 -0.64
CA ASP A 238 -7.53 18.96 0.81
C ASP A 238 -7.18 17.57 1.41
N ALA A 239 -6.41 16.77 0.67
CA ALA A 239 -6.21 15.35 0.97
C ALA A 239 -5.48 15.11 2.31
N MET A 240 -4.49 15.95 2.64
CA MET A 240 -3.71 15.83 3.87
C MET A 240 -4.53 16.16 5.13
N HIS A 241 -5.33 17.23 5.07
CA HIS A 241 -6.23 17.58 6.17
C HIS A 241 -7.40 16.59 6.28
N ALA A 242 -7.92 16.08 5.16
CA ALA A 242 -8.91 15.01 5.16
C ALA A 242 -8.38 13.74 5.83
N ALA A 243 -7.14 13.32 5.52
CA ALA A 243 -6.48 12.21 6.21
C ALA A 243 -6.33 12.52 7.72
N THR A 244 -5.79 13.67 8.08
CA THR A 244 -5.65 14.08 9.50
C THR A 244 -6.99 14.04 10.24
N SER A 245 -8.07 14.44 9.57
CA SER A 245 -9.44 14.31 10.08
C SER A 245 -9.83 12.84 10.27
N LEU A 246 -9.66 11.98 9.26
CA LEU A 246 -9.93 10.55 9.36
C LEU A 246 -9.19 9.89 10.54
N PHE A 247 -7.93 10.25 10.77
CA PHE A 247 -7.17 9.81 11.94
C PHE A 247 -7.83 10.24 13.26
N SER A 248 -8.25 11.50 13.37
CA SER A 248 -8.90 12.00 14.59
C SER A 248 -10.25 11.33 14.90
N TRP A 249 -10.96 10.88 13.87
CA TRP A 249 -12.28 10.22 13.96
C TRP A 249 -12.20 8.69 14.02
N SER A 250 -11.01 8.09 13.90
CA SER A 250 -10.85 6.63 13.76
C SER A 250 -11.40 5.83 14.94
N ASP A 251 -11.37 6.39 16.14
CA ASP A 251 -11.94 5.79 17.36
C ASP A 251 -13.47 5.64 17.26
N LYS A 252 -14.15 6.64 16.70
CA LYS A 252 -15.61 6.62 16.52
C LYS A 252 -16.05 5.74 15.35
N LEU A 253 -15.17 5.55 14.37
CA LEU A 253 -15.37 4.65 13.23
C LEU A 253 -14.90 3.22 13.52
N SER A 254 -14.45 2.94 14.74
CA SER A 254 -13.93 1.63 15.10
C SER A 254 -15.03 0.58 15.12
N THR A 255 -14.78 -0.54 14.44
CA THR A 255 -15.64 -1.74 14.53
C THR A 255 -14.92 -2.71 15.45
N ASN A 256 -15.61 -3.26 16.46
CA ASN A 256 -15.02 -4.17 17.45
C ASN A 256 -13.79 -3.61 18.18
N SER A 257 -13.76 -2.30 18.49
CA SER A 257 -12.64 -1.60 19.11
C SER A 257 -11.32 -1.59 18.30
N ASP A 258 -11.37 -1.90 17.00
CA ASP A 258 -10.22 -1.78 16.10
C ASP A 258 -10.26 -0.42 15.36
N PRO A 259 -9.34 0.53 15.66
CA PRO A 259 -9.28 1.82 14.98
C PRO A 259 -8.55 1.72 13.63
N ILE A 260 -9.02 0.84 12.74
CA ILE A 260 -8.38 0.51 11.45
C ILE A 260 -8.16 1.74 10.56
N TYR A 261 -9.11 2.68 10.54
CA TYR A 261 -9.01 3.91 9.77
C TYR A 261 -7.89 4.84 10.27
N GLY A 262 -7.49 4.72 11.54
CA GLY A 262 -6.37 5.47 12.10
C GLY A 262 -5.05 5.02 11.50
N GLU A 263 -4.84 3.70 11.38
CA GLU A 263 -3.66 3.16 10.71
C GLU A 263 -3.65 3.51 9.22
N LEU A 264 -4.76 3.29 8.52
CA LEU A 264 -4.86 3.57 7.08
C LEU A 264 -4.60 5.05 6.75
N SER A 265 -5.13 5.94 7.58
CA SER A 265 -4.89 7.38 7.45
C SER A 265 -3.42 7.74 7.67
N LEU A 266 -2.79 7.21 8.72
CA LEU A 266 -1.39 7.51 8.98
C LEU A 266 -0.46 6.94 7.94
N LEU A 267 -0.75 5.75 7.41
CA LEU A 267 0.02 5.19 6.30
C LEU A 267 -0.10 6.05 5.04
N PHE A 268 -1.28 6.61 4.74
CA PHE A 268 -1.43 7.56 3.63
C PHE A 268 -0.56 8.82 3.82
N LEU A 269 -0.62 9.44 5.01
CA LEU A 269 0.22 10.59 5.36
C LEU A 269 1.72 10.26 5.33
N LEU A 270 2.09 9.05 5.80
CA LEU A 270 3.46 8.57 5.77
C LEU A 270 3.99 8.48 4.34
N GLU A 271 3.23 7.88 3.42
CA GLU A 271 3.65 7.79 2.02
C GLU A 271 3.84 9.18 1.39
N LEU A 272 2.98 10.16 1.71
CA LEU A 272 3.16 11.55 1.26
C LEU A 272 4.42 12.20 1.87
N SER A 273 4.69 11.96 3.15
CA SER A 273 5.85 12.53 3.86
C SER A 273 7.21 12.04 3.34
N THR A 274 7.25 10.99 2.52
CA THR A 274 8.48 10.57 1.83
C THR A 274 9.03 11.67 0.91
N LEU A 275 8.17 12.59 0.47
CA LEU A 275 8.53 13.78 -0.31
C LEU A 275 8.80 14.96 0.64
N PRO A 276 10.03 15.52 0.70
CA PRO A 276 10.37 16.61 1.62
C PRO A 276 9.44 17.83 1.53
N THR A 277 9.02 18.22 0.33
CA THR A 277 8.13 19.37 0.13
C THR A 277 6.77 19.16 0.81
N LEU A 278 6.24 17.93 0.80
CA LEU A 278 4.96 17.61 1.45
C LEU A 278 5.15 17.47 2.95
N ALA A 279 6.26 16.88 3.41
CA ALA A 279 6.63 16.83 4.82
C ALA A 279 6.72 18.24 5.44
N GLU A 280 7.34 19.20 4.74
CA GLU A 280 7.39 20.61 5.14
C GLU A 280 5.99 21.21 5.29
N GLN A 281 5.13 21.03 4.30
CA GLN A 281 3.75 21.52 4.36
C GLN A 281 2.97 20.89 5.53
N MET A 282 3.10 19.58 5.73
CA MET A 282 2.46 18.86 6.84
C MET A 282 2.91 19.38 8.21
N ALA A 283 4.20 19.69 8.38
CA ALA A 283 4.69 20.31 9.60
C ALA A 283 4.15 21.75 9.77
N ALA A 284 4.15 22.55 8.69
CA ALA A 284 3.62 23.92 8.70
C ALA A 284 2.13 23.98 9.05
N ASP A 285 1.35 22.98 8.60
CA ASP A 285 -0.09 22.85 8.91
C ASP A 285 -0.34 22.29 10.32
N GLY A 286 0.71 22.01 11.11
CA GLY A 286 0.59 21.60 12.50
C GLY A 286 0.16 20.14 12.68
N LEU A 287 0.51 19.25 11.75
CA LEU A 287 0.13 17.83 11.80
C LEU A 287 0.40 17.17 13.17
N LEU A 288 1.58 17.40 13.77
CA LEU A 288 1.95 16.80 15.05
C LEU A 288 1.01 17.23 16.19
N SER A 289 0.52 18.47 16.15
CA SER A 289 -0.49 18.95 17.10
C SER A 289 -1.81 18.19 16.93
N HIS A 290 -2.25 18.02 15.68
CA HIS A 290 -3.46 17.26 15.38
C HIS A 290 -3.35 15.79 15.80
N LEU A 291 -2.23 15.13 15.48
CA LEU A 291 -1.99 13.74 15.87
C LEU A 291 -1.96 13.57 17.39
N THR A 292 -1.27 14.45 18.12
CA THR A 292 -1.20 14.35 19.58
C THR A 292 -2.54 14.65 20.26
N SER A 293 -3.36 15.54 19.70
CA SER A 293 -4.67 15.87 20.26
C SER A 293 -5.77 14.81 20.04
N ALA A 294 -5.56 13.86 19.13
CA ALA A 294 -6.56 12.85 18.77
C ALA A 294 -6.92 11.90 19.93
N ASN A 295 -8.16 11.41 19.94
CA ASN A 295 -8.64 10.49 20.99
C ASN A 295 -7.90 9.15 20.97
N ILE A 296 -7.58 8.63 19.79
CA ILE A 296 -6.77 7.41 19.65
C ILE A 296 -5.40 7.57 20.31
N THR A 297 -4.78 8.75 20.20
CA THR A 297 -3.50 9.06 20.85
C THR A 297 -3.65 9.10 22.37
N ASN A 298 -4.77 9.58 22.91
CA ASN A 298 -5.04 9.50 24.35
C ASN A 298 -5.19 8.05 24.83
N TYR A 299 -5.82 7.18 24.04
CA TYR A 299 -5.86 5.74 24.30
C TYR A 299 -4.45 5.16 24.28
N MET A 300 -3.64 5.55 23.30
CA MET A 300 -2.25 5.11 23.20
C MET A 300 -1.42 5.52 24.40
N ARG A 301 -1.60 6.72 24.97
CA ARG A 301 -0.86 7.17 26.15
C ARG A 301 -1.17 6.40 27.44
N LYS A 302 -2.39 5.88 27.58
CA LYS A 302 -2.90 5.28 28.83
C LYS A 302 -2.99 3.76 28.79
N GLY A 303 -3.07 3.17 27.59
CA GLY A 303 -3.29 1.75 27.39
C GLY A 303 -2.00 0.93 27.52
N ILE A 304 -2.16 -0.36 27.85
CA ILE A 304 -1.08 -1.33 27.72
C ILE A 304 -1.00 -1.74 26.25
N ILE A 305 -0.15 -1.06 25.49
CA ILE A 305 0.08 -1.33 24.07
C ILE A 305 1.20 -2.35 23.93
N SER A 306 0.91 -3.41 23.21
CA SER A 306 1.89 -4.45 22.87
C SER A 306 1.54 -5.12 21.55
N PRO A 307 2.53 -5.52 20.74
CA PRO A 307 2.29 -6.38 19.58
C PRO A 307 1.64 -7.73 19.96
N PHE A 308 1.77 -8.15 21.22
CA PHE A 308 1.26 -9.42 21.74
C PHE A 308 -0.02 -9.27 22.58
N SER A 309 -0.69 -8.12 22.53
CA SER A 309 -1.93 -7.91 23.30
C SER A 309 -3.05 -8.79 22.76
N ASP A 310 -3.91 -9.32 23.63
CA ASP A 310 -5.12 -10.06 23.20
C ASP A 310 -6.20 -9.13 22.62
N VAL A 311 -6.07 -7.81 22.84
CA VAL A 311 -7.02 -6.80 22.37
C VAL A 311 -6.58 -6.27 21.01
N VAL A 312 -7.41 -6.49 19.98
CA VAL A 312 -7.13 -6.06 18.60
C VAL A 312 -6.83 -4.56 18.52
N GLY A 313 -7.60 -3.72 19.22
CA GLY A 313 -7.37 -2.28 19.27
C GLY A 313 -5.99 -1.89 19.81
N ALA A 314 -5.48 -2.61 20.81
CA ALA A 314 -4.16 -2.35 21.37
C ALA A 314 -3.03 -2.81 20.42
N GLN A 315 -3.21 -3.94 19.73
CA GLN A 315 -2.29 -4.36 18.66
C GLN A 315 -2.26 -3.35 17.51
N ARG A 316 -3.44 -2.84 17.10
CA ARG A 316 -3.54 -1.80 16.06
C ARG A 316 -2.84 -0.52 16.48
N CYS A 317 -3.05 -0.07 17.71
CA CYS A 317 -2.38 1.09 18.27
C CYS A 317 -0.85 0.93 18.29
N TYR A 318 -0.35 -0.28 18.55
CA TYR A 318 1.08 -0.58 18.41
C TYR A 318 1.55 -0.47 16.95
N SER A 319 0.77 -1.01 16.00
CA SER A 319 1.08 -0.90 14.56
C SER A 319 1.08 0.57 14.11
N ILE A 320 0.13 1.37 14.58
CA ILE A 320 0.07 2.82 14.35
C ILE A 320 1.33 3.52 14.85
N TRP A 321 1.78 3.21 16.05
CA TRP A 321 3.01 3.75 16.61
C TRP A 321 4.24 3.37 15.78
N ALA A 322 4.48 2.07 15.61
CA ALA A 322 5.72 1.55 15.04
C ALA A 322 5.79 1.69 13.51
N LYS A 323 4.68 1.55 12.78
CA LYS A 323 4.64 1.67 11.31
C LYS A 323 4.24 3.05 10.81
N GLY A 324 3.51 3.81 11.60
CA GLY A 324 2.96 5.11 11.20
C GLY A 324 3.73 6.27 11.83
N VAL A 325 3.57 6.45 13.14
CA VAL A 325 4.08 7.61 13.88
C VAL A 325 5.59 7.71 13.81
N LEU A 326 6.34 6.67 14.16
CA LEU A 326 7.81 6.75 14.20
C LEU A 326 8.45 7.04 12.83
N PRO A 327 8.10 6.33 11.74
CA PRO A 327 8.63 6.64 10.42
C PRO A 327 8.19 8.03 9.92
N LEU A 328 6.98 8.48 10.27
CA LEU A 328 6.51 9.82 9.91
C LEU A 328 7.35 10.90 10.60
N LEU A 329 7.64 10.72 11.89
CA LEU A 329 8.53 11.63 12.64
C LEU A 329 9.93 11.68 12.02
N LEU A 330 10.46 10.56 11.55
CA LEU A 330 11.75 10.50 10.85
C LEU A 330 11.72 11.30 9.54
N ASN A 331 10.66 11.15 8.74
CA ASN A 331 10.52 11.89 7.48
C ASN A 331 10.43 13.41 7.72
N LEU A 332 9.63 13.83 8.71
CA LEU A 332 9.52 15.24 9.11
C LEU A 332 10.87 15.77 9.61
N LEU A 333 11.56 15.03 10.47
CA LEU A 333 12.86 15.43 11.01
C LEU A 333 13.93 15.51 9.90
N THR A 334 13.88 14.62 8.91
CA THR A 334 14.80 14.62 7.77
C THR A 334 14.58 15.83 6.86
N ALA A 335 13.33 16.24 6.63
CA ALA A 335 13.00 17.36 5.77
C ALA A 335 13.26 18.73 6.45
N LEU A 336 12.92 18.86 7.74
CA LEU A 336 12.92 20.15 8.46
C LEU A 336 14.05 20.32 9.48
N GLY A 337 14.74 19.23 9.86
CA GLY A 337 15.85 19.24 10.80
C GLY A 337 15.53 19.91 12.14
N GLY A 338 16.38 20.84 12.56
CA GLY A 338 16.26 21.54 13.85
C GLY A 338 14.99 22.38 14.01
N THR A 339 14.23 22.64 12.94
CA THR A 339 13.01 23.45 13.06
C THR A 339 11.85 22.68 13.71
N VAL A 340 11.69 21.39 13.37
CA VAL A 340 10.65 20.50 13.90
C VAL A 340 11.15 19.63 15.07
N ALA A 341 12.46 19.57 15.31
CA ALA A 341 13.06 18.74 16.36
C ALA A 341 12.44 18.91 17.77
N PRO A 342 12.11 20.13 18.25
CA PRO A 342 11.42 20.28 19.53
C PRO A 342 10.05 19.60 19.57
N GLU A 343 9.29 19.68 18.47
CA GLU A 343 7.96 19.10 18.36
C GLU A 343 8.03 17.57 18.28
N VAL A 344 9.00 17.03 17.53
CA VAL A 344 9.26 15.59 17.47
C VAL A 344 9.65 15.05 18.85
N ALA A 345 10.58 15.70 19.55
CA ALA A 345 10.96 15.32 20.91
C ALA A 345 9.77 15.39 21.88
N TYR A 346 8.94 16.44 21.75
CA TYR A 346 7.72 16.58 22.53
C TYR A 346 6.74 15.43 22.30
N VAL A 347 6.50 15.03 21.04
CA VAL A 347 5.64 13.89 20.69
C VAL A 347 6.16 12.61 21.34
N LEU A 348 7.46 12.31 21.21
CA LEU A 348 8.05 11.10 21.79
C LEU A 348 7.87 11.07 23.31
N ASN A 349 8.13 12.20 23.98
CA ASN A 349 7.97 12.34 25.43
C ASN A 349 6.51 12.25 25.92
N GLN A 350 5.51 12.31 25.04
CA GLN A 350 4.13 12.02 25.41
C GLN A 350 3.86 10.51 25.61
N PHE A 351 4.76 9.62 25.15
CA PHE A 351 4.58 8.17 25.23
C PHE A 351 5.71 7.46 26.01
N PRO A 352 5.97 7.84 27.28
CA PRO A 352 7.09 7.28 28.04
C PRO A 352 6.98 5.76 28.25
N HIS A 353 5.76 5.22 28.34
CA HIS A 353 5.56 3.78 28.46
C HIS A 353 5.93 3.01 27.17
N LEU A 354 5.67 3.57 25.97
CA LEU A 354 6.10 2.95 24.71
C LEU A 354 7.61 2.97 24.57
N LEU A 355 8.24 4.10 24.94
CA LEU A 355 9.70 4.24 24.95
C LEU A 355 10.34 3.19 25.89
N LYS A 356 9.83 3.08 27.12
CA LYS A 356 10.32 2.08 28.08
C LYS A 356 10.08 0.65 27.61
N SER A 357 8.87 0.33 27.16
CA SER A 357 8.53 -1.01 26.68
C SER A 357 9.27 -1.39 25.39
N SER A 358 9.72 -0.43 24.59
CA SER A 358 10.54 -0.71 23.40
C SER A 358 11.89 -1.33 23.79
N VAL A 359 12.46 -0.95 24.93
CA VAL A 359 13.71 -1.52 25.47
C VAL A 359 13.44 -2.84 26.18
N GLU A 360 12.43 -2.88 27.05
CA GLU A 360 12.05 -4.09 27.81
C GLU A 360 11.69 -5.28 26.90
N ARG A 361 11.14 -5.02 25.70
CA ARG A 361 10.82 -6.07 24.72
C ARG A 361 12.06 -6.86 24.24
N PHE A 362 13.26 -6.29 24.34
CA PHE A 362 14.51 -6.94 23.95
C PHE A 362 15.30 -7.49 25.14
N GLU A 363 14.78 -7.37 26.36
CA GLU A 363 15.49 -7.85 27.56
C GLU A 363 15.86 -9.34 27.43
N ALA A 364 17.11 -9.67 27.72
CA ALA A 364 17.60 -11.03 27.61
C ALA A 364 16.78 -12.01 28.49
N PRO A 365 16.38 -13.20 27.98
CA PRO A 365 15.59 -14.14 28.75
C PRO A 365 16.27 -14.54 30.07
N GLY A 366 15.62 -14.23 31.20
CA GLY A 366 16.12 -14.52 32.54
C GLY A 366 16.96 -13.41 33.19
N ALA A 367 17.14 -12.25 32.54
CA ALA A 367 17.76 -11.07 33.15
C ALA A 367 16.86 -10.44 34.23
N SER A 368 15.55 -10.38 33.98
CA SER A 368 14.58 -9.91 34.96
C SER A 368 14.30 -10.96 36.05
N ARG A 369 14.57 -10.60 37.31
CA ARG A 369 14.25 -11.42 38.49
C ARG A 369 12.75 -11.44 38.83
N THR A 370 11.96 -10.55 38.22
CA THR A 370 10.52 -10.37 38.47
C THR A 370 9.64 -10.80 37.31
N ALA A 371 10.20 -10.99 36.11
CA ALA A 371 9.48 -11.55 34.99
C ALA A 371 9.11 -13.02 35.27
N SER A 372 7.85 -13.37 35.03
CA SER A 372 7.40 -14.76 35.09
C SER A 372 8.26 -15.61 34.14
N ARG A 373 8.96 -16.60 34.70
CA ARG A 373 9.75 -17.59 33.96
C ARG A 373 8.94 -18.36 32.91
N ASP A 374 7.61 -18.29 32.98
CA ASP A 374 6.67 -18.99 32.11
C ASP A 374 6.21 -18.18 30.89
N ALA A 375 6.53 -16.87 30.81
CA ALA A 375 6.14 -16.06 29.66
C ALA A 375 7.26 -16.02 28.60
N PRO A 376 7.09 -16.66 27.43
CA PRO A 376 8.09 -16.60 26.37
C PRO A 376 8.27 -15.16 25.85
N HIS A 377 9.50 -14.62 25.91
CA HIS A 377 9.85 -13.38 25.21
C HIS A 377 9.97 -13.66 23.71
N TYR A 378 9.07 -13.07 22.93
CA TYR A 378 9.09 -13.16 21.48
C TYR A 378 9.66 -11.86 20.88
N VAL A 379 10.40 -12.02 19.79
CA VAL A 379 10.92 -10.90 18.99
C VAL A 379 10.17 -10.88 17.67
N THR A 380 9.78 -9.68 17.22
CA THR A 380 9.07 -9.48 15.95
C THR A 380 9.83 -8.48 15.10
N LEU A 381 9.68 -8.56 13.77
CA LEU A 381 10.29 -7.58 12.86
C LEU A 381 9.80 -6.16 13.16
N LEU A 382 8.52 -6.03 13.53
CA LEU A 382 7.94 -4.74 13.88
C LEU A 382 8.62 -4.10 15.11
N ALA A 383 8.88 -4.89 16.16
CA ALA A 383 9.62 -4.40 17.33
C ALA A 383 11.04 -3.96 16.99
N VAL A 384 11.70 -4.65 16.05
CA VAL A 384 13.04 -4.28 15.58
C VAL A 384 12.99 -2.97 14.78
N SER A 385 11.98 -2.81 13.93
CA SER A 385 11.78 -1.56 13.19
C SER A 385 11.41 -0.36 14.08
N GLU A 386 10.70 -0.61 15.19
CA GLU A 386 10.40 0.40 16.22
C GLU A 386 11.70 0.92 16.84
N VAL A 387 12.54 0.04 17.38
CA VAL A 387 13.80 0.45 18.03
C VAL A 387 14.81 1.02 17.05
N HIS A 388 14.80 0.56 15.79
CA HIS A 388 15.60 1.17 14.72
C HIS A 388 15.18 2.62 14.48
N SER A 389 13.87 2.88 14.40
CA SER A 389 13.36 4.23 14.20
C SER A 389 13.67 5.13 15.41
N LEU A 390 13.50 4.62 16.63
CA LEU A 390 13.83 5.35 17.86
C LEU A 390 15.33 5.64 18.00
N ALA A 391 16.20 4.69 17.61
CA ALA A 391 17.65 4.90 17.60
C ALA A 391 18.04 6.06 16.69
N LEU A 392 17.50 6.09 15.46
CA LEU A 392 17.74 7.17 14.51
C LEU A 392 17.18 8.51 15.02
N LEU A 393 15.94 8.53 15.51
CA LEU A 393 15.31 9.74 16.03
C LEU A 393 16.10 10.33 17.20
N THR A 394 16.43 9.53 18.21
CA THR A 394 17.12 10.00 19.41
C THR A 394 18.55 10.46 19.11
N LYS A 395 19.28 9.76 18.23
CA LYS A 395 20.61 10.18 17.78
C LYS A 395 20.57 11.51 17.01
N VAL A 396 19.67 11.65 16.03
CA VAL A 396 19.54 12.90 15.26
C VAL A 396 19.10 14.06 16.16
N ILE A 397 18.14 13.86 17.06
CA ILE A 397 17.71 14.88 18.03
C ILE A 397 18.88 15.27 18.95
N GLY A 398 19.67 14.30 19.44
CA GLY A 398 20.86 14.55 20.25
C GLY A 398 21.88 15.41 19.54
N ALA A 399 22.20 15.08 18.28
CA ALA A 399 23.11 15.87 17.44
C ALA A 399 22.57 17.30 17.19
N LEU A 400 21.27 17.43 16.91
CA LEU A 400 20.63 18.73 16.71
C LEU A 400 20.60 19.56 17.99
N ARG A 401 20.54 18.94 19.18
CA ARG A 401 20.58 19.62 20.48
C ARG A 401 21.95 20.22 20.77
N VAL A 402 23.03 19.55 20.36
CA VAL A 402 24.40 20.07 20.50
C VAL A 402 24.68 21.19 19.49
N ASN A 403 24.18 21.05 18.26
CA ASN A 403 24.56 21.92 17.14
C ASN A 403 23.63 23.13 16.93
N ASN A 404 22.43 23.16 17.52
CA ASN A 404 21.48 24.28 17.35
C ASN A 404 21.28 25.09 18.63
N ASN A 405 21.02 26.39 18.46
CA ASN A 405 20.69 27.31 19.56
C ASN A 405 19.22 27.22 20.04
N ARG A 406 18.44 26.25 19.53
CA ARG A 406 17.04 26.06 19.95
C ARG A 406 16.98 25.11 21.15
N ASP A 407 16.09 25.39 22.07
CA ASP A 407 15.80 24.50 23.20
C ASP A 407 15.05 23.27 22.69
N ILE A 408 15.75 22.13 22.62
CA ILE A 408 15.21 20.85 22.17
C ILE A 408 15.14 19.93 23.40
N PRO A 409 13.94 19.49 23.82
CA PRO A 409 13.80 18.58 24.95
C PRO A 409 14.57 17.28 24.75
N GLU A 410 15.17 16.77 25.82
CA GLU A 410 15.74 15.42 25.82
C GLU A 410 14.64 14.36 25.75
N VAL A 411 14.90 13.27 25.03
CA VAL A 411 14.00 12.12 24.96
C VAL A 411 14.50 11.05 25.92
N ASP A 412 13.69 10.72 26.92
CA ASP A 412 14.03 9.70 27.93
C ASP A 412 13.89 8.29 27.34
N TRP A 413 14.96 7.80 26.72
CA TRP A 413 15.04 6.48 26.10
C TRP A 413 16.40 5.83 26.38
N ASP A 414 16.37 4.66 27.01
CA ASP A 414 17.56 3.94 27.47
C ASP A 414 18.27 3.21 26.32
N ALA A 415 19.01 3.97 25.53
CA ALA A 415 19.80 3.46 24.41
C ALA A 415 20.93 2.51 24.85
N ALA A 416 21.48 2.68 26.06
CA ALA A 416 22.59 1.88 26.56
C ALA A 416 22.13 0.44 26.85
N SER A 417 21.05 0.28 27.62
CA SER A 417 20.50 -1.06 27.89
C SER A 417 20.01 -1.76 26.62
N LEU A 418 19.47 -1.00 25.66
CA LEU A 418 19.06 -1.57 24.38
C LEU A 418 20.26 -2.12 23.58
N LEU A 419 21.39 -1.40 23.57
CA LEU A 419 22.60 -1.85 22.86
C LEU A 419 23.09 -3.19 23.41
N GLU A 420 23.17 -3.34 24.74
CA GLU A 420 23.54 -4.60 25.40
C GLU A 420 22.58 -5.74 25.04
N ASN A 421 21.27 -5.46 25.04
CA ASN A 421 20.24 -6.43 24.66
C ASN A 421 20.37 -6.86 23.19
N ILE A 422 20.64 -5.93 22.27
CA ILE A 422 20.83 -6.24 20.85
C ILE A 422 22.08 -7.09 20.64
N ASP A 423 23.19 -6.78 21.29
CA ASP A 423 24.42 -7.57 21.23
C ASP A 423 24.21 -9.00 21.76
N PHE A 424 23.39 -9.16 22.82
CA PHE A 424 22.98 -10.47 23.30
C PHE A 424 22.19 -11.27 22.24
N TRP A 425 21.21 -10.67 21.58
CA TRP A 425 20.41 -11.36 20.55
C TRP A 425 21.24 -11.69 19.29
N LEU A 426 22.13 -10.78 18.87
CA LEU A 426 23.03 -10.98 17.73
C LEU A 426 24.08 -12.06 17.99
N SER A 427 24.55 -12.19 19.24
CA SER A 427 25.47 -13.26 19.65
C SER A 427 24.77 -14.62 19.83
N THR A 428 23.46 -14.62 20.13
CA THR A 428 22.67 -15.83 20.39
C THR A 428 21.64 -16.12 19.28
N ARG A 429 22.10 -16.20 18.02
CA ARG A 429 21.21 -16.36 16.84
C ARG A 429 20.27 -17.56 16.90
N LYS A 430 20.72 -18.70 17.46
CA LYS A 430 19.87 -19.90 17.64
C LYS A 430 18.64 -19.60 18.50
N LEU A 431 18.82 -18.84 19.59
CA LEU A 431 17.72 -18.42 20.46
C LEU A 431 16.82 -17.39 19.77
N LEU A 432 17.40 -16.44 19.03
CA LEU A 432 16.63 -15.45 18.26
C LEU A 432 15.68 -16.15 17.29
N LYS A 433 16.16 -17.17 16.56
CA LYS A 433 15.36 -17.96 15.63
C LYS A 433 14.17 -18.67 16.30
N GLU A 434 14.38 -19.26 17.47
CA GLU A 434 13.31 -19.93 18.23
C GLU A 434 12.26 -18.94 18.76
N ARG A 435 12.68 -17.72 19.08
CA ARG A 435 11.84 -16.65 19.64
C ARG A 435 11.28 -15.69 18.60
N LEU A 436 11.63 -15.85 17.33
CA LEU A 436 11.14 -15.03 16.23
C LEU A 436 9.71 -15.41 15.86
N LEU A 437 8.80 -14.44 15.98
CA LEU A 437 7.37 -14.60 15.70
C LEU A 437 6.94 -13.72 14.53
N PRO A 438 6.39 -14.29 13.44
CA PRO A 438 5.82 -13.52 12.34
C PRO A 438 4.43 -12.98 12.72
N LEU A 439 4.21 -11.68 12.53
CA LEU A 439 2.92 -11.03 12.86
C LEU A 439 1.92 -11.00 11.70
N GLY A 440 2.39 -11.17 10.45
CA GLY A 440 1.54 -11.06 9.27
C GLY A 440 1.85 -12.10 8.19
N GLN A 441 0.93 -12.25 7.23
CA GLN A 441 1.01 -13.26 6.17
C GLN A 441 2.33 -13.20 5.39
N ARG A 442 2.80 -11.99 5.07
CA ARG A 442 4.07 -11.77 4.36
C ARG A 442 5.29 -12.22 5.18
N GLU A 443 5.26 -12.05 6.50
CA GLU A 443 6.33 -12.51 7.38
C GLU A 443 6.29 -14.04 7.53
N VAL A 444 5.10 -14.64 7.50
CA VAL A 444 4.94 -16.11 7.45
C VAL A 444 5.54 -16.67 6.16
N GLU A 445 5.29 -16.03 5.02
CA GLU A 445 5.91 -16.38 3.73
C GLU A 445 7.44 -16.26 3.79
N TRP A 446 7.97 -15.15 4.33
CA TRP A 446 9.41 -14.97 4.49
C TRP A 446 10.07 -15.95 5.45
N ARG A 447 9.33 -16.43 6.46
CA ARG A 447 9.79 -17.49 7.35
C ARG A 447 9.89 -18.84 6.63
N GLY A 448 8.99 -19.10 5.69
CA GLY A 448 9.01 -20.31 4.84
C GLY A 448 10.00 -20.25 3.68
N ALA A 449 10.39 -19.04 3.24
CA ALA A 449 11.36 -18.84 2.17
C ALA A 449 12.80 -19.08 2.67
N ALA A 450 13.36 -20.24 2.33
CA ALA A 450 14.76 -20.57 2.61
C ALA A 450 15.70 -19.68 1.77
N ILE A 451 16.81 -19.27 2.38
CA ILE A 451 17.96 -18.72 1.66
C ILE A 451 18.90 -19.91 1.42
N ASP A 452 19.43 -20.06 0.20
CA ASP A 452 20.41 -21.11 -0.13
C ASP A 452 21.71 -20.93 0.68
N ALA A 453 21.69 -21.35 1.94
CA ALA A 453 22.81 -21.33 2.86
C ALA A 453 23.38 -22.74 2.95
N ALA A 454 24.35 -23.04 2.08
CA ALA A 454 25.19 -24.21 2.21
C ALA A 454 26.01 -24.12 3.51
N GLY A 455 25.54 -24.77 4.59
CA GLY A 455 26.35 -25.30 5.69
C GLY A 455 27.11 -24.32 6.61
N ASP A 456 26.79 -23.03 6.62
CA ASP A 456 27.42 -22.05 7.53
C ASP A 456 26.45 -21.62 8.63
N GLU A 457 26.68 -22.07 9.88
CA GLU A 457 25.83 -21.76 11.06
C GLU A 457 25.70 -20.26 11.36
N ARG A 458 26.52 -19.40 10.72
CA ARG A 458 26.45 -17.94 10.89
C ARG A 458 25.52 -17.23 9.92
N LYS A 459 25.04 -17.90 8.87
CA LYS A 459 24.16 -17.26 7.87
C LYS A 459 22.69 -17.43 8.26
N PRO A 460 21.83 -16.43 7.97
CA PRO A 460 20.39 -16.53 8.23
C PRO A 460 19.77 -17.64 7.37
N ASP A 461 18.91 -18.46 7.97
CA ASP A 461 18.31 -19.62 7.29
C ASP A 461 17.11 -19.24 6.42
N ASN A 462 16.41 -18.16 6.79
CA ASN A 462 15.23 -17.68 6.07
C ASN A 462 15.27 -16.15 5.89
N VAL A 463 14.43 -15.67 4.96
CA VAL A 463 14.37 -14.24 4.60
C VAL A 463 13.95 -13.36 5.78
N LEU A 464 13.08 -13.86 6.67
CA LEU A 464 12.63 -13.10 7.84
C LEU A 464 13.77 -12.88 8.84
N GLU A 465 14.52 -13.94 9.16
CA GLU A 465 15.70 -13.88 10.02
C GLU A 465 16.76 -12.95 9.44
N ALA A 466 17.05 -13.04 8.14
CA ALA A 466 18.00 -12.16 7.47
C ALA A 466 17.63 -10.68 7.63
N LYS A 467 16.34 -10.35 7.50
CA LYS A 467 15.86 -8.97 7.66
C LYS A 467 15.95 -8.49 9.11
N VAL A 468 15.57 -9.34 10.06
CA VAL A 468 15.65 -9.00 11.49
C VAL A 468 17.10 -8.77 11.91
N VAL A 469 18.01 -9.67 11.52
CA VAL A 469 19.44 -9.55 11.83
C VAL A 469 20.03 -8.29 11.20
N ALA A 470 19.74 -8.02 9.92
CA ALA A 470 20.24 -6.82 9.25
C ALA A 470 19.75 -5.52 9.91
N GLN A 471 18.49 -5.46 10.35
CA GLN A 471 17.99 -4.29 11.06
C GLN A 471 18.56 -4.16 12.48
N MET A 472 18.76 -5.28 13.20
CA MET A 472 19.42 -5.27 14.50
C MET A 472 20.88 -4.80 14.40
N GLU A 473 21.61 -5.26 13.38
CA GLU A 473 22.97 -4.80 13.08
C GLU A 473 22.96 -3.29 12.80
N ALA A 474 22.02 -2.79 11.99
CA ALA A 474 21.88 -1.35 11.75
C ALA A 474 21.56 -0.55 13.02
N VAL A 475 20.73 -1.09 13.93
CA VAL A 475 20.46 -0.43 15.24
C VAL A 475 21.75 -0.35 16.06
N ARG A 476 22.49 -1.46 16.17
CA ARG A 476 23.76 -1.51 16.90
C ARG A 476 24.75 -0.48 16.34
N ASP A 477 24.88 -0.41 15.02
CA ASP A 477 25.83 0.51 14.37
C ASP A 477 25.45 1.98 14.63
N VAL A 478 24.16 2.34 14.50
CA VAL A 478 23.64 3.69 14.84
C VAL A 478 23.88 4.05 16.31
N LEU A 479 23.74 3.09 17.22
CA LEU A 479 23.94 3.33 18.65
C LEU A 479 25.42 3.43 19.04
N MET A 480 26.30 2.66 18.39
CA MET A 480 27.75 2.67 18.63
C MET A 480 28.47 3.86 18.00
N GLU A 481 27.96 4.42 16.89
CA GLU A 481 28.52 5.63 16.31
C GLU A 481 28.35 6.80 17.31
N ASP A 482 29.42 7.11 18.02
CA ASP A 482 29.66 8.42 18.61
C ASP A 482 29.92 9.37 17.44
N LEU A 483 28.96 10.26 17.15
CA LEU A 483 29.12 11.30 16.13
C LEU A 483 30.24 12.25 16.59
N GLU A 484 31.47 12.01 16.10
CA GLU A 484 32.56 12.99 16.13
C GLU A 484 32.21 14.27 15.36
#